data_AF-A0A8S2XMM2-F1
#
_entry.id   AF-A0A8S2XMM2-F1
#
_cell.length_a   1.000
_cell.length_b   1.000
_cell.length_c   1.000
_cell.angle_alpha   90.00
_cell.angle_beta   90.00
_cell.angle_gamma   90.00
#
_symmetry.space_group_name_H-M   'P 1'
#
loop_
_entity.id
_entity.type
_entity.pdbx_description
1 polymer ?
#
loop_
_entity_poly.entity_id
_entity_poly.type
_entity_poly.pdbx_seq_one_letter_code
_entity_poly.pdbx_strand_id
1 'polypeptide(L)' 'VDKGIAGYVATTGKTLNIVDAYSDNRFNRDIDQKTGYKTKTLLCMPIMIQGNIIGVVQM' A
#
# COMPACT_ATOMS: atom_id res chain seq x y z
N VAL A 1 -10.71 -10.19 -2.76
CA VAL A 1 -9.77 -9.27 -3.44
C VAL A 1 -9.37 -8.23 -2.39
N ASP A 2 -8.08 -7.90 -2.30
CA ASP A 2 -7.51 -6.82 -1.47
C ASP A 2 -7.20 -7.10 0.02
N LYS A 3 -6.09 -7.80 0.26
CA LYS A 3 -5.35 -7.78 1.53
C LYS A 3 -4.05 -7.00 1.31
N GLY A 4 -3.94 -5.80 1.87
CA GLY A 4 -2.72 -4.99 1.75
C GLY A 4 -2.94 -3.49 1.89
N ILE A 5 -1.84 -2.73 1.96
CA ILE A 5 -1.88 -1.26 1.90
C ILE A 5 -2.51 -0.77 0.60
N ALA A 6 -2.09 -1.32 -0.54
CA ALA A 6 -2.63 -1.01 -1.86
C ALA A 6 -4.16 -1.16 -1.93
N GLY A 7 -4.69 -2.26 -1.37
CA GLY A 7 -6.13 -2.53 -1.32
C GLY A 7 -6.91 -1.53 -0.48
N TYR A 8 -6.35 -1.17 0.68
CA TYR A 8 -6.93 -0.13 1.54
C TYR A 8 -6.98 1.23 0.82
N VAL A 9 -5.90 1.62 0.13
CA VAL A 9 -5.86 2.88 -0.63
C VAL A 9 -6.81 2.85 -1.82
N ALA A 10 -6.91 1.73 -2.53
CA ALA A 10 -7.82 1.56 -3.66
C ALA A 10 -9.29 1.68 -3.26
N THR A 11 -9.65 1.23 -2.06
CA THR A 11 -11.05 1.27 -1.57
C THR A 11 -11.39 2.61 -0.93
N THR A 12 -10.44 3.23 -0.22
CA THR A 12 -10.70 4.45 0.56
C THR A 12 -10.35 5.74 -0.16
N GLY A 13 -9.50 5.69 -1.19
CA GLY A 13 -8.96 6.89 -1.84
C GLY A 13 -8.06 7.73 -0.92
N LYS A 14 -7.59 7.18 0.21
CA LYS A 14 -6.72 7.89 1.14
C LYS A 14 -5.27 7.52 0.92
N THR A 15 -4.43 8.53 0.68
CA THR A 15 -2.97 8.37 0.71
C THR A 15 -2.50 7.95 2.10
N LEU A 16 -1.59 6.99 2.16
CA LEU A 16 -0.96 6.52 3.39
C LEU A 16 0.55 6.69 3.31
N ASN A 17 1.11 7.39 4.30
CA ASN A 17 2.55 7.47 4.52
C ASN A 17 2.89 6.66 5.78
N ILE A 18 3.48 5.48 5.59
CA ILE A 18 3.79 4.53 6.65
C ILE A 18 5.29 4.59 6.92
N VAL A 19 5.65 5.01 8.13
CA VAL A 19 7.06 5.14 8.56
C VAL A 19 7.67 3.81 9.02
N ASP A 20 6.83 2.84 9.38
CA ASP A 20 7.24 1.47 9.69
C ASP A 20 6.20 0.48 9.14
N ALA A 21 6.53 -0.13 8.00
CA ALA A 21 5.67 -1.10 7.33
C ALA A 21 5.39 -2.34 8.19
N TYR A 22 6.35 -2.78 9.02
CA TYR A 22 6.17 -3.96 9.86
C TYR A 22 5.27 -3.68 11.06
N SER A 23 5.14 -2.42 11.49
CA SER A 23 4.20 -2.04 12.54
C SER A 23 2.76 -1.87 12.04
N ASP A 24 2.52 -1.83 10.72
CA ASP A 24 1.18 -1.72 10.16
C ASP A 24 0.55 -3.11 9.89
N ASN A 25 -0.57 -3.40 10.53
CA ASN A 25 -1.29 -4.67 10.38
C ASN A 25 -1.79 -4.93 8.95
N ARG A 26 -1.88 -3.90 8.12
CA ARG A 26 -2.31 -4.00 6.73
C ARG A 26 -1.15 -4.31 5.78
N PHE A 27 0.10 -4.33 6.25
CA PHE A 27 1.26 -4.64 5.43
C PHE A 27 1.38 -6.16 5.19
N ASN A 28 1.52 -6.54 3.92
CA ASN A 28 1.75 -7.93 3.54
C ASN A 28 3.25 -8.23 3.49
N ARG A 29 3.73 -9.00 4.47
CA ARG A 29 5.14 -9.40 4.60
C ARG A 29 5.54 -10.58 3.71
N ASP A 30 4.59 -11.26 3.05
CA ASP A 30 4.88 -12.44 2.23
C ASP A 30 5.80 -12.09 1.05
N ILE A 31 5.67 -10.89 0.48
CA ILE A 31 6.49 -10.43 -0.65
C ILE A 31 7.92 -10.14 -0.19
N ASP A 32 8.08 -9.43 0.92
CA ASP A 32 9.37 -9.19 1.57
C ASP A 32 10.09 -10.51 1.87
N GLN A 33 9.38 -11.49 2.46
CA GLN A 33 9.94 -12.80 2.77
C GLN A 33 10.39 -13.58 1.53
N LYS A 34 9.63 -13.51 0.43
CA LYS A 34 9.98 -14.18 -0.82
C LYS A 34 11.13 -13.52 -1.58
N THR A 35 11.25 -12.20 -1.48
CA THR A 35 12.28 -11.43 -2.20
C THR A 35 13.56 -11.24 -1.39
N GLY A 36 13.51 -11.46 -0.07
CA GLY A 36 14.59 -11.12 0.85
C GLY A 36 14.72 -9.61 1.09
N TYR A 37 13.80 -8.81 0.55
CA TYR A 37 13.76 -7.36 0.76
C TYR A 37 13.04 -7.04 2.08
N LYS A 38 13.51 -6.02 2.80
CA LYS A 38 12.85 -5.53 4.01
C LYS A 38 12.36 -4.10 3.81
N THR A 39 11.08 -3.97 3.54
CA THR A 39 10.39 -2.68 3.42
C THR A 39 10.35 -2.01 4.80
N LYS A 40 11.00 -0.85 4.94
CA LYS A 40 10.99 -0.06 6.19
C LYS A 40 9.84 0.94 6.18
N THR A 41 9.86 1.82 5.19
CA THR A 41 8.84 2.85 4.97
C THR A 41 8.06 2.51 3.72
N LEU A 42 6.80 2.96 3.64
CA LEU A 42 5.94 2.70 2.51
C LEU A 42 4.99 3.88 2.29
N LEU A 43 5.02 4.46 1.10
CA LEU A 43 4.08 5.50 0.67
C LEU A 43 3.14 4.90 -0.37
N CYS A 44 1.83 4.95 -0.11
CA CYS A 44 0.83 4.45 -1.03
C CYS A 44 -0.23 5.52 -1.33
N MET A 45 -0.48 5.74 -2.61
CA MET A 45 -1.30 6.85 -3.10
C MET A 45 -2.28 6.35 -4.16
N PRO A 46 -3.54 6.81 -4.15
CA PRO A 46 -4.47 6.48 -5.23
C PRO A 46 -4.16 7.32 -6.47
N ILE A 47 -4.35 6.71 -7.64
CA ILE A 47 -4.34 7.41 -8.93
C ILE A 47 -5.80 7.68 -9.29
N MET A 48 -6.15 8.95 -9.43
CA MET A 48 -7.52 9.39 -9.66
C MET A 48 -7.66 10.09 -11.01
N ILE A 49 -8.72 9.75 -11.76
CA ILE A 49 -9.14 10.47 -12.97
C ILE A 49 -10.61 10.82 -12.80
N GLN A 50 -10.94 12.11 -12.94
CA GLN A 50 -12.32 12.62 -12.85
C GLN A 50 -13.08 12.13 -11.61
N GLY A 51 -12.40 12.05 -10.46
CA GLY A 51 -13.00 11.61 -9.19
C GLY A 51 -13.10 10.10 -9.01
N ASN A 52 -12.72 9.30 -10.01
CA ASN A 52 -12.69 7.85 -9.93
C ASN A 52 -11.26 7.34 -9.68
N ILE A 53 -11.11 6.38 -8.78
CA ILE A 53 -9.84 5.70 -8.54
C ILE A 53 -9.62 4.69 -9.66
N ILE A 54 -8.56 4.90 -10.44
CA ILE A 54 -8.20 4.03 -11.58
C ILE A 54 -7.03 3.10 -11.25
N GLY A 55 -6.36 3.32 -10.12
CA GLY A 55 -5.22 2.53 -9.69
C GLY A 55 -4.63 3.04 -8.40
N VAL A 56 -3.54 2.41 -7.98
CA VAL A 56 -2.76 2.79 -6.81
C VAL A 56 -1.28 2.67 -7.12
N VAL A 57 -0.48 3.57 -6.57
CA VAL A 57 0.98 3.53 -6.62
C VAL A 57 1.51 3.32 -5.21
N GLN A 58 2.56 2.50 -5.08
CA GLN A 58 3.22 2.20 -3.82
C GLN A 58 4.74 2.27 -4.01
N MET A 59 5.46 2.95 -3.09
CA MET A 59 6.92 3.08 -3.08
C MET A 59 7.49 2.89 -1.69
#